data_AF-A0A934YCW5-F1
#
_entry.id   AF-A0A934YCW5-F1
#
_cell.length_a   1.000
_cell.length_b   1.000
_cell.length_c   1.000
_cell.angle_alpha   90.00
_cell.angle_beta   90.00
_cell.angle_gamma   90.00
#
_symmetry.space_group_name_H-M   'P 1'
#
loop_
_entity.id
_entity.type
_entity.pdbx_description
1 polymer ?
#
loop_
_entity_poly.entity_id
_entity_poly.type
_entity_poly.pdbx_seq_one_letter_code
_entity_poly.pdbx_strand_id
1 'polypeptide(L)'
;MSILSGKWKFHIFGTLIEGNKLGFVHLLSEVDGIGTKILTKELQELEINRLLTRKVMYTKPITVEYFITECGKTLSPIIKELANWRIEYRQSVYRSQPACALFASV
;
A
#
# COMPACT_ATOMS: atom_id res chain seq x y z
N MET A 1 4.42 -1.85 -18.42
CA MET A 1 4.62 -1.70 -16.96
C MET A 1 3.28 -1.84 -16.25
N SER A 2 2.88 -3.04 -15.80
CA SER A 2 1.53 -3.29 -15.22
C SER A 2 1.56 -3.98 -13.85
N ILE A 3 2.73 -4.38 -13.35
CA ILE A 3 2.82 -5.20 -12.13
C ILE A 3 2.32 -4.44 -10.89
N LEU A 4 2.69 -3.16 -10.76
CA LEU A 4 2.27 -2.25 -9.69
C LEU A 4 1.17 -1.27 -10.11
N SER A 5 0.56 -1.46 -11.29
CA SER A 5 -0.53 -0.58 -11.71
C SER A 5 -1.78 -0.85 -10.88
N GLY A 6 -2.47 0.21 -10.45
CA GLY A 6 -3.68 0.13 -9.67
C GLY A 6 -3.66 1.08 -8.49
N LYS A 7 -4.84 1.47 -8.01
CA LYS A 7 -4.99 2.42 -6.90
C LYS A 7 -4.38 1.88 -5.59
N TRP A 8 -4.45 0.57 -5.38
CA TRP A 8 -4.25 -0.03 -4.06
C TRP A 8 -2.90 -0.70 -3.84
N LYS A 9 -2.24 -1.19 -4.90
CA LYS A 9 -0.99 -1.97 -4.79
C LYS A 9 0.09 -1.24 -4.02
N PHE A 10 0.33 0.04 -4.33
CA PHE A 10 1.32 0.84 -3.60
C PHE A 10 0.99 1.01 -2.13
N HIS A 11 -0.29 1.16 -1.79
CA HIS A 11 -0.74 1.31 -0.41
C HIS A 11 -0.54 0.01 0.37
N ILE A 12 -1.00 -1.12 -0.16
CA ILE A 12 -0.80 -2.46 0.42
C ILE A 12 0.68 -2.74 0.63
N PHE A 13 1.50 -2.44 -0.39
CA PHE A 13 2.93 -2.72 -0.33
C PHE A 13 3.65 -1.83 0.69
N GLY A 14 3.33 -0.53 0.73
CA GLY A 14 3.86 0.40 1.74
C GLY A 14 3.54 -0.07 3.17
N THR A 15 2.28 -0.43 3.42
CA THR A 15 1.84 -0.97 4.71
C THR A 15 2.61 -2.24 5.10
N LEU A 16 2.89 -3.14 4.16
CA LEU A 16 3.67 -4.35 4.43
C LEU A 16 5.18 -4.09 4.62
N ILE A 17 5.74 -3.04 3.98
CA ILE A 17 7.12 -2.60 4.22
C ILE A 17 7.28 -2.15 5.68
N GLU A 18 6.30 -1.41 6.21
CA GLU A 18 6.33 -0.89 7.58
C GLU A 18 6.00 -1.98 8.61
N GLY A 19 4.97 -2.80 8.35
CA GLY A 19 4.48 -3.81 9.28
C GLY A 19 5.28 -5.11 9.31
N ASN A 20 6.21 -5.34 8.38
CA ASN A 20 6.94 -6.59 8.08
C ASN A 20 6.06 -7.80 7.71
N LYS A 21 4.99 -8.06 8.46
CA LYS A 21 4.02 -9.13 8.25
C LYS A 21 2.66 -8.73 8.80
N LEU A 22 1.60 -8.91 8.02
CA LEU A 22 0.26 -8.51 8.43
C LEU A 22 -0.79 -9.54 8.03
N GLY A 23 -1.82 -9.68 8.87
CA GLY A 23 -3.01 -10.47 8.55
C GLY A 23 -3.99 -9.73 7.65
N PHE A 24 -4.92 -10.45 7.04
CA PHE A 24 -5.91 -9.86 6.12
C PHE A 24 -6.74 -8.74 6.76
N VAL A 25 -7.24 -8.95 7.98
CA VAL A 25 -8.08 -7.96 8.68
C VAL A 25 -7.29 -6.69 8.98
N HIS A 26 -6.02 -6.83 9.37
CA HIS A 26 -5.17 -5.68 9.65
C HIS A 26 -4.82 -4.92 8.36
N LEU A 27 -4.53 -5.63 7.26
CA LEU A 27 -4.37 -4.98 5.95
C LEU A 27 -5.63 -4.24 5.50
N LEU A 28 -6.81 -4.81 5.75
CA LEU A 28 -8.07 -4.19 5.43
C LEU A 28 -8.32 -2.92 6.25
N SER A 29 -7.87 -2.87 7.52
CA SER A 29 -8.00 -1.69 8.37
C SER A 29 -6.97 -0.60 8.04
N GLU A 30 -5.74 -0.98 7.69
CA GLU A 30 -4.66 -0.03 7.38
C GLU A 30 -4.82 0.60 5.98
N VAL A 31 -5.40 -0.13 5.03
CA VAL A 31 -5.63 0.35 3.67
C VAL A 31 -7.05 0.92 3.56
N ASP A 32 -7.23 2.12 4.09
CA ASP A 32 -8.55 2.75 4.20
C ASP A 32 -9.29 2.87 2.84
N GLY A 33 -10.56 2.52 2.84
CA GLY A 33 -11.44 2.54 1.67
C GLY A 33 -11.29 1.37 0.69
N ILE A 34 -10.43 0.37 0.95
CA ILE A 34 -10.37 -0.84 0.11
C ILE A 34 -11.48 -1.82 0.48
N GLY A 35 -12.21 -2.32 -0.52
CA GLY A 35 -13.19 -3.38 -0.32
C GLY A 35 -12.52 -4.75 -0.19
N THR A 36 -13.12 -5.66 0.59
CA THR A 36 -12.61 -7.03 0.81
C THR A 36 -12.31 -7.78 -0.49
N LYS A 37 -13.24 -7.76 -1.46
CA LYS A 37 -13.07 -8.41 -2.77
C LYS A 37 -11.88 -7.84 -3.54
N ILE A 38 -11.67 -6.53 -3.45
CA ILE A 38 -10.56 -5.85 -4.13
C ILE A 38 -9.25 -6.19 -3.43
N LEU A 39 -9.19 -6.13 -2.10
CA LEU A 39 -7.98 -6.51 -1.35
C LEU A 39 -7.55 -7.95 -1.66
N THR A 40 -8.49 -8.90 -1.69
CA THR A 40 -8.19 -10.29 -2.08
C THR A 40 -7.60 -10.37 -3.49
N LYS A 41 -8.19 -9.67 -4.45
CA LYS A 41 -7.70 -9.64 -5.84
C LYS A 41 -6.30 -9.05 -5.92
N GLU A 42 -6.05 -7.92 -5.27
CA GLU A 42 -4.75 -7.24 -5.28
C GLU A 42 -3.66 -8.10 -4.63
N LEU A 43 -3.95 -8.75 -3.49
CA LEU A 43 -3.02 -9.66 -2.83
C LEU A 43 -2.70 -10.88 -3.70
N GLN A 44 -3.70 -11.47 -4.36
CA GLN A 44 -3.52 -12.58 -5.28
C GLN A 44 -2.65 -12.18 -6.48
N GLU A 45 -2.88 -11.01 -7.07
CA GLU A 45 -2.05 -10.50 -8.17
C GLU A 45 -0.60 -10.27 -7.72
N LEU A 46 -0.38 -9.69 -6.55
CA LEU A 46 0.96 -9.47 -6.00
C LEU A 46 1.68 -10.79 -5.68
N GLU A 47 0.96 -11.82 -5.24
CA GLU A 47 1.49 -13.17 -5.01
C GLU A 47 1.88 -13.86 -6.33
N ILE A 48 1.04 -13.78 -7.36
CA ILE A 48 1.34 -14.30 -8.72
C ILE A 48 2.60 -13.65 -9.30
N ASN A 49 2.77 -12.35 -9.07
CA ASN A 49 3.96 -11.60 -9.49
C ASN A 49 5.18 -11.80 -8.57
N ARG A 50 5.09 -12.71 -7.59
CA ARG A 50 6.17 -13.04 -6.63
C ARG A 50 6.65 -11.85 -5.81
N LEU A 51 5.84 -10.81 -5.67
CA LEU A 51 6.15 -9.64 -4.85
C LEU A 51 5.76 -9.87 -3.40
N LEU A 52 4.69 -10.63 -3.17
CA LEU A 52 4.23 -11.05 -1.86
C LEU A 52 4.20 -12.58 -1.74
N THR A 53 4.21 -13.08 -0.51
CA THR A 53 3.90 -14.47 -0.18
C THR A 53 2.94 -14.48 1.01
N ARG A 54 2.15 -15.55 1.13
CA ARG A 54 1.30 -15.79 2.31
C ARG A 54 1.78 -16.99 3.11
N LYS A 55 1.55 -16.99 4.42
CA LYS A 55 1.80 -18.12 5.31
C LYS A 55 0.54 -18.40 6.11
N VAL A 56 0.10 -19.66 6.07
CA VAL A 56 -0.97 -20.15 6.94
C VAL A 56 -0.39 -20.37 8.34
N MET A 57 -1.05 -19.78 9.32
CA MET A 57 -0.67 -19.85 10.72
C MET A 57 -1.68 -20.74 11.44
N TYR A 58 -1.18 -21.79 12.09
CA TYR A 58 -1.98 -22.75 12.86
C TYR A 58 -2.34 -22.20 14.25
N THR A 59 -2.90 -21.00 14.26
CA THR A 59 -3.48 -20.36 15.45
C THR A 59 -4.90 -20.88 15.71
N LYS A 60 -5.50 -20.48 16.83
CA LYS A 60 -6.92 -20.71 17.11
C LYS A 60 -7.64 -19.34 17.16
N PRO A 61 -8.41 -18.94 16.13
CA PRO A 61 -8.68 -19.61 14.85
C PRO A 61 -7.48 -19.60 13.90
N ILE A 62 -7.52 -20.42 12.82
CA ILE A 62 -6.47 -20.43 11.78
C ILE A 62 -6.42 -19.06 11.11
N THR A 63 -5.23 -18.49 11.00
CA THR A 63 -5.01 -17.17 10.40
C THR A 63 -4.06 -17.27 9.21
N VAL A 64 -4.00 -16.21 8.40
CA VAL A 64 -3.07 -16.08 7.28
C VAL A 64 -2.34 -14.75 7.45
N GLU A 65 -1.02 -14.80 7.32
CA GLU A 65 -0.15 -13.62 7.30
C GLU A 65 0.42 -13.44 5.88
N TYR A 66 0.62 -12.19 5.48
CA TYR A 66 1.23 -11.78 4.22
C TYR A 66 2.56 -11.08 4.46
N PHE A 67 3.53 -11.31 3.57
CA PHE A 67 4.90 -10.83 3.69
C PHE A 67 5.45 -10.44 2.32
N ILE A 68 6.36 -9.47 2.31
CA ILE A 68 7.10 -9.11 1.11
C ILE A 68 8.21 -10.14 0.87
N THR A 69 8.32 -10.63 -0.36
CA THR A 69 9.38 -11.57 -0.76
C THR A 69 10.72 -10.85 -0.91
N GLU A 70 11.82 -11.59 -1.03
CA GLU A 70 13.13 -10.98 -1.36
C GLU A 70 13.10 -10.19 -2.67
N CYS A 71 12.38 -10.69 -3.69
CA CYS A 71 12.17 -9.94 -4.93
C CYS A 71 11.34 -8.67 -4.69
N GLY A 72 10.30 -8.74 -3.88
CA GLY A 72 9.50 -7.57 -3.52
C GLY A 72 10.30 -6.50 -2.77
N LYS A 73 11.26 -6.90 -1.93
CA LYS A 73 12.13 -5.97 -1.19
C LYS A 73 12.99 -5.10 -2.10
N THR A 74 13.30 -5.55 -3.32
CA THR A 74 14.06 -4.73 -4.29
C THR A 74 13.28 -3.51 -4.77
N LEU A 75 11.94 -3.48 -4.59
CA LEU A 75 11.09 -2.32 -4.88
C LEU A 75 11.06 -1.29 -3.74
N SER A 76 11.46 -1.67 -2.53
CA SER A 76 11.38 -0.79 -1.36
C SER A 76 12.07 0.57 -1.55
N PRO A 77 13.27 0.67 -2.16
CA PRO A 77 13.89 1.97 -2.44
C PRO A 77 13.02 2.85 -3.35
N ILE A 78 12.42 2.28 -4.39
CA ILE A 78 11.58 3.02 -5.34
C ILE A 78 10.32 3.56 -4.65
N ILE A 79 9.70 2.75 -3.79
CA ILE A 79 8.50 3.15 -3.05
C ILE A 79 8.85 4.27 -2.04
N LYS A 80 10.00 4.19 -1.38
CA LYS A 80 10.49 5.24 -0.49
C LYS A 80 10.74 6.55 -1.23
N GLU A 81 11.42 6.50 -2.36
CA GLU A 81 11.65 7.70 -3.19
C GLU A 81 10.34 8.31 -3.68
N LEU A 82 9.37 7.49 -4.09
CA LEU A 82 8.05 7.98 -4.47
C LEU A 82 7.31 8.65 -3.30
N ALA A 83 7.44 8.10 -2.09
CA ALA A 83 6.88 8.67 -0.87
C ALA A 83 7.55 10.01 -0.51
N ASN A 84 8.87 10.11 -0.63
CA ASN A 84 9.64 11.33 -0.43
C ASN A 84 9.22 12.41 -1.43
N TRP A 85 9.19 12.06 -2.73
CA TRP A 85 8.71 12.95 -3.78
C TRP A 85 7.29 13.45 -3.49
N ARG A 86 6.38 12.60 -3.01
CA ARG A 86 5.02 13.02 -2.65
C ARG A 86 5.02 14.07 -1.54
N ILE A 87 5.91 13.95 -0.55
CA ILE A 87 6.04 14.91 0.54
C ILE A 87 6.55 16.24 -0.01
N GLU A 88 7.63 16.21 -0.79
CA GLU A 88 8.22 17.41 -1.41
C GLU A 88 7.24 18.11 -2.35
N TYR A 89 6.53 17.35 -3.18
CA TYR A 89 5.51 17.86 -4.09
C TYR A 89 4.36 18.51 -3.35
N ARG A 90 3.87 17.91 -2.26
CA ARG A 90 2.84 18.55 -1.42
C ARG A 90 3.37 19.86 -0.85
N GLN A 91 4.59 19.86 -0.31
CA GLN A 91 5.20 21.09 0.21
C GLN A 91 5.34 22.16 -0.86
N SER A 92 5.74 21.82 -2.09
CA SER A 92 5.85 22.81 -3.18
C SER A 92 4.49 23.36 -3.59
N VAL A 93 3.47 22.51 -3.74
CA VAL A 93 2.11 22.95 -4.07
C VAL A 93 1.52 23.84 -2.98
N TYR A 94 1.69 23.49 -1.70
CA TYR A 94 1.19 24.30 -0.59
C TYR A 94 2.00 25.59 -0.37
N ARG A 95 3.30 25.61 -0.71
CA ARG A 95 4.15 26.81 -0.63
C ARG A 95 3.92 27.77 -1.79
N SER A 96 3.43 27.27 -2.93
CA SER A 96 3.03 28.06 -4.09
C SER A 96 1.56 28.52 -4.06
N GLN A 97 0.81 28.24 -2.99
CA GLN A 97 -0.54 28.77 -2.75
C GLN A 97 -0.52 29.87 -1.68
N PRO A 98 -0.23 31.14 -2.01
CA PRO A 98 -0.71 32.24 -1.20
C PRO A 98 -2.20 32.46 -1.54
N ALA A 99 -3.07 32.37 -0.54
CA ALA A 99 -4.38 33.03 -0.53
C ALA A 99 -5.36 32.78 -1.71
N CYS A 100 -5.67 31.53 -2.02
CA CYS A 100 -6.96 31.23 -2.68
C CYS A 100 -7.82 30.34 -1.78
N ALA A 101 -8.05 30.87 -0.58
CA ALA A 101 -9.06 30.42 0.36
C ALA A 101 -10.26 31.37 0.29
N LEU A 102 -10.85 31.56 -0.88
CA LEU A 102 -12.15 32.21 -1.02
C LEU A 102 -12.88 31.54 -2.21
N PHE A 103 -14.12 31.13 -1.96
CA PHE A 103 -15.07 30.49 -2.89
C PHE A 103 -14.96 28.97 -3.07
N ALA A 104 -15.42 28.24 -2.06
CA ALA A 104 -16.36 27.13 -2.30
C ALA A 104 -17.25 26.94 -1.06
N SER A 105 -17.95 28.01 -0.67
CA SER A 105 -19.24 27.90 0.04
C SER A 105 -20.31 28.13 -1.01
N VAL A 106 -20.79 27.05 -1.65
CA VAL A 106 -22.18 26.86 -2.10
C VAL A 106 -22.43 25.36 -2.13
#